data_AF-A0ABD0PFG5-F1
#
_entry.id   AF-A0ABD0PFG5-F1
#
_cell.length_a   1.000
_cell.length_b   1.000
_cell.length_c   1.000
_cell.angle_alpha   90.00
_cell.angle_beta   90.00
_cell.angle_gamma   90.00
#
_symmetry.space_group_name_H-M   'P 1'
#
loop_
_entity.id
_entity.type
_entity.pdbx_description
1 polymer ?
#
loop_
_entity_poly.entity_id
_entity_poly.type
_entity_poly.pdbx_seq_one_letter_code
_entity_poly.pdbx_strand_id
1 'polypeptide(L)' 'GVTFRVEDGDLVIARVMHGSMIDRQGMLHAGDVIREVNGREVGKDPMALQHMLRDCNGSITLKILPSYRDTPPPAQ' A
#
# COMPACT_ATOMS: atom_id res chain seq x y z
N GLY A 1 8.69 -2.96 5.97
CA GLY A 1 8.41 -2.68 4.57
C GLY A 1 7.06 -3.25 4.21
N VAL A 2 6.64 -3.02 2.99
CA VAL A 2 5.40 -3.56 2.42
C VAL A 2 5.73 -4.19 1.08
N THR A 3 4.91 -5.15 0.67
CA THR A 3 4.97 -5.76 -0.67
C THR A 3 3.64 -5.56 -1.36
N PHE A 4 3.67 -5.38 -2.66
CA PHE A 4 2.50 -5.14 -3.49
C PHE A 4 2.32 -6.25 -4.52
N ARG A 5 1.08 -6.48 -4.92
CA ARG A 5 0.71 -7.34 -6.06
C ARG A 5 -0.32 -6.63 -6.91
N VAL A 6 -0.41 -7.00 -8.19
CA VAL A 6 -1.51 -6.56 -9.04
C VAL A 6 -2.60 -7.62 -9.03
N GLU A 7 -3.84 -7.21 -8.78
CA GLU A 7 -5.04 -8.05 -8.73
C GLU A 7 -6.15 -7.33 -9.49
N ASP A 8 -6.70 -7.96 -10.54
CA ASP A 8 -7.73 -7.36 -11.42
C ASP A 8 -7.40 -5.97 -12.00
N GLY A 9 -6.11 -5.65 -12.09
CA GLY A 9 -5.60 -4.35 -12.55
C GLY A 9 -5.50 -3.29 -11.46
N ASP A 10 -5.82 -3.63 -10.22
CA ASP A 10 -5.61 -2.79 -9.04
C ASP A 10 -4.31 -3.18 -8.32
N LEU A 11 -3.64 -2.20 -7.72
CA LEU A 11 -2.47 -2.44 -6.90
C LEU A 11 -2.90 -2.72 -5.46
N VAL A 12 -2.61 -3.92 -4.97
CA VAL A 12 -3.03 -4.40 -3.65
C VAL A 12 -1.82 -4.63 -2.76
N ILE A 13 -1.92 -4.23 -1.48
CA ILE A 13 -0.93 -4.59 -0.47
C ILE A 13 -1.00 -6.10 -0.25
N ALA A 14 0.05 -6.81 -0.64
CA ALA A 14 0.14 -8.25 -0.49
C ALA A 14 0.53 -8.64 0.94
N ARG A 15 1.47 -7.89 1.54
CA ARG A 15 1.97 -8.15 2.90
C ARG A 15 2.57 -6.91 3.52
N VAL A 16 2.31 -6.73 4.81
CA VAL A 16 3.04 -5.79 5.69
C VAL A 16 4.09 -6.60 6.45
N MET A 17 5.35 -6.15 6.42
CA MET A 17 6.43 -6.83 7.12
C MET A 17 6.42 -6.46 8.59
N HIS A 18 6.38 -7.49 9.44
CA HIS A 18 6.37 -7.33 10.89
C HIS A 18 7.56 -6.52 11.41
N GLY A 19 7.32 -5.68 12.41
CA GLY A 19 8.34 -4.85 13.05
C GLY A 19 8.74 -3.62 12.24
N SER A 20 8.16 -3.41 11.07
CA SER A 20 8.39 -2.20 10.28
C SER A 20 7.57 -1.01 10.75
N MET A 21 7.95 0.20 10.32
CA MET A 21 7.25 1.42 10.74
C MET A 21 5.75 1.37 10.42
N ILE A 22 5.40 0.87 9.23
CA ILE A 22 4.01 0.72 8.77
C ILE A 22 3.23 -0.29 9.63
N ASP A 23 3.86 -1.40 10.00
CA ASP A 23 3.29 -2.44 10.88
C ASP A 23 2.98 -1.86 12.27
N ARG A 24 3.94 -1.14 12.86
CA ARG A 24 3.78 -0.53 14.19
C ARG A 24 2.74 0.56 14.24
N GLN A 25 2.52 1.28 13.14
CA GLN A 25 1.48 2.31 13.05
C GLN A 25 0.08 1.72 12.78
N GLY A 26 -0.01 0.49 12.25
CA GLY A 26 -1.29 -0.16 11.98
C GLY A 26 -2.16 0.55 10.93
N MET A 27 -1.58 1.42 10.09
CA MET A 27 -2.35 2.23 9.13
C MET A 27 -2.65 1.50 7.82
N LEU A 28 -1.81 0.51 7.46
CA LEU A 28 -1.94 -0.26 6.22
C LEU A 28 -2.03 -1.73 6.55
N HIS A 29 -2.88 -2.45 5.82
CA HIS A 29 -3.11 -3.87 5.96
C HIS A 29 -3.01 -4.60 4.62
N ALA A 30 -2.79 -5.90 4.71
CA ALA A 30 -2.86 -6.74 3.52
C ALA A 30 -4.30 -6.75 2.97
N GLY A 31 -4.43 -6.47 1.68
CA GLY A 31 -5.70 -6.29 0.98
C GLY A 31 -5.96 -4.84 0.58
N ASP A 32 -5.31 -3.84 1.21
CA ASP A 32 -5.60 -2.45 0.90
C ASP A 32 -5.20 -2.12 -0.54
N VAL A 33 -6.07 -1.38 -1.23
CA VAL A 33 -5.87 -1.02 -2.64
C VAL A 33 -5.25 0.36 -2.72
N ILE A 34 -4.12 0.50 -3.41
CA ILE A 34 -3.50 1.79 -3.66
C ILE A 34 -4.16 2.44 -4.88
N ARG A 35 -4.72 3.63 -4.68
CA ARG A 35 -5.36 4.43 -5.74
C ARG A 35 -4.43 5.50 -6.28
N GLU A 36 -3.60 6.09 -5.41
CA GLU A 36 -2.63 7.11 -5.80
C GLU A 36 -1.30 6.97 -5.05
N VAL A 37 -0.21 7.35 -5.71
CA VAL A 37 1.14 7.48 -5.15
C VAL A 37 1.65 8.87 -5.47
N ASN A 38 2.01 9.65 -4.44
CA ASN A 38 2.50 11.03 -4.57
C ASN A 38 1.59 11.92 -5.45
N GLY A 39 0.28 11.75 -5.31
CA GLY A 39 -0.73 12.51 -6.05
C GLY A 39 -0.93 12.08 -7.51
N ARG A 40 -0.33 10.95 -7.94
CA ARG A 40 -0.54 10.35 -9.26
C ARG A 40 -1.36 9.08 -9.12
N GLU A 41 -2.39 8.93 -9.95
CA GLU A 41 -3.19 7.71 -9.98
C GLU A 41 -2.34 6.49 -10.37
N VAL A 42 -2.53 5.42 -9.61
CA VAL A 42 -1.97 4.11 -9.96
C VAL A 42 -2.90 3.51 -11.02
N GLY A 43 -2.46 3.60 -12.27
CA GLY A 43 -3.11 2.91 -13.38
C GLY A 43 -2.90 1.40 -13.31
N LYS A 44 -3.49 0.68 -14.27
CA LYS A 44 -3.43 -0.80 -14.34
C LYS A 44 -2.05 -1.37 -14.69
N ASP A 45 -1.07 -0.52 -14.99
CA ASP A 45 0.27 -0.94 -15.40
C ASP A 45 1.23 -1.02 -14.20
N PRO A 46 1.66 -2.23 -13.78
CA PRO A 46 2.64 -2.40 -12.71
C PRO A 46 3.99 -1.78 -13.03
N MET A 47 4.38 -1.67 -14.30
CA MET A 47 5.70 -1.13 -14.66
C MET A 47 5.76 0.37 -14.44
N ALA A 48 4.73 1.11 -14.85
CA ALA A 48 4.61 2.54 -14.57
C ALA A 48 4.69 2.83 -13.06
N LEU A 49 4.02 2.03 -12.24
CA LEU A 49 4.11 2.11 -10.79
C LEU A 49 5.52 1.85 -10.27
N GLN A 50 6.17 0.78 -10.74
CA GLN A 50 7.52 0.45 -10.30
C GLN A 50 8.51 1.58 -10.62
N HIS A 51 8.37 2.19 -11.80
CA HIS A 51 9.13 3.38 -12.17
C HIS A 51 8.83 4.55 -11.24
N MET A 52 7.56 4.85 -10.99
CA MET A 52 7.16 5.92 -10.09
C MET A 52 7.74 5.72 -8.67
N LEU A 53 7.66 4.52 -8.12
CA LEU A 53 8.23 4.20 -6.80
C LEU A 53 9.76 4.30 -6.76
N ARG A 54 10.46 3.99 -7.87
CA ARG A 54 11.92 4.20 -7.97
C ARG A 54 12.30 5.66 -8.04
N ASP A 55 11.50 6.47 -8.72
CA ASP A 55 11.74 7.92 -8.84
C ASP A 55 11.38 8.67 -7.55
N CYS A 56 10.57 8.06 -6.68
CA CYS A 56 10.26 8.60 -5.36
C CYS A 56 11.49 8.56 -4.45
N ASN A 57 12.12 9.71 -4.25
CA ASN A 57 13.15 9.89 -3.23
C ASN A 57 12.56 10.55 -1.98
N GLY A 58 12.73 9.91 -0.82
CA GLY A 58 12.28 10.43 0.47
C GLY A 58 10.89 9.91 0.87
N SER A 59 9.96 10.83 1.15
CA SER A 59 8.61 10.48 1.63
C SER A 59 7.69 10.06 0.48
N ILE A 60 6.91 9.01 0.71
CA ILE A 60 5.87 8.55 -0.22
C ILE A 60 4.51 8.75 0.45
N THR A 61 3.63 9.48 -0.21
CA THR A 61 2.22 9.63 0.19
C THR A 61 1.37 8.69 -0.64
N LEU A 62 0.51 7.92 0.01
CA LEU A 62 -0.38 6.96 -0.63
C LEU A 62 -1.83 7.35 -0.35
N LYS A 63 -2.68 7.33 -1.38
CA LYS A 63 -4.13 7.21 -1.16
C LYS A 63 -4.53 5.76 -1.32
N ILE A 64 -5.19 5.25 -0.28
CA ILE A 64 -5.66 3.88 -0.25
C ILE A 64 -7.18 3.82 -0.23
N LEU A 65 -7.72 2.78 -0.83
CA LEU A 65 -9.05 2.27 -0.50
C LEU A 65 -8.84 1.14 0.52
N PRO A 66 -9.24 1.33 1.79
CA PRO A 66 -9.09 0.31 2.80
C PRO A 66 -9.93 -0.92 2.44
N SER A 67 -9.28 -2.07 2.48
CA SER A 67 -9.97 -3.35 2.34
C SER A 67 -10.64 -3.65 3.68
N TYR A 68 -11.96 -3.44 3.73
CA TYR A 68 -12.73 -3.58 4.95
C TYR A 68 -12.53 -4.99 5.54
N ARG A 69 -11.71 -5.07 6.57
CA ARG A 69 -11.63 -6.18 7.50
C ARG A 69 -11.76 -5.52 8.86
N ASP A 70 -12.70 -6.00 9.65
CA ASP A 70 -12.70 -5.84 11.10
C ASP A 70 -11.27 -6.11 11.59
N THR A 71 -10.46 -5.07 11.73
CA THR A 71 -9.27 -5.16 12.54
C THR A 71 -9.83 -5.27 13.95
N PRO A 72 -9.67 -6.41 14.64
CA PRO A 72 -10.05 -6.46 16.03
C PRO A 72 -9.30 -5.31 16.73
N PRO A 73 -9.96 -4.57 17.64
CA PRO A 73 -9.31 -3.48 18.35
C PRO A 73 -8.00 -4.00 18.95
N PRO A 74 -6.94 -3.17 18.99
CA PRO A 74 -5.67 -3.59 19.53
C PRO A 74 -5.90 -4.20 20.92
N ALA A 75 -5.43 -5.42 21.14
CA ALA A 75 -5.54 -6.07 22.43
C ALA A 75 -4.90 -5.14 23.49
N GLN A 76 -5.70 -4.71 24.46
CA GLN A 76 -5.29 -3.88 25.60
C GLN A 76 -4.30 -4.61 26.50
#